data_AF-A0A286IL28-F1
#
_entry.id   AF-A0A286IL28-F1
#
_cell.length_a   1.000
_cell.length_b   1.000
_cell.length_c   1.000
_cell.angle_alpha   90.00
_cell.angle_beta   90.00
_cell.angle_gamma   90.00
#
_symmetry.space_group_name_H-M   'P 1'
#
loop_
_entity.id
_entity.type
_entity.pdbx_description
1 polymer ?
#
loop_
_entity_poly.entity_id
_entity_poly.type
_entity_poly.pdbx_seq_one_letter_code
_entity_poly.pdbx_strand_id
1 'polypeptide(L)'
;MKNYLKIAVAALFLSTTVAMANDNKTNEAKTFKMSMYFDSNAETIKAFFEKQAGDYLRVAILDKEGRELTKTYFGKKDLKSRLNFDISMLADGEYVLKVSNSQETIERDIKIGTSPGVRNLSF
;
A
#
# COMPACT_ATOMS: atom_id res chain seq x y z
N MET A 1 23.95 61.69 2.21
CA MET A 1 23.38 60.78 3.21
C MET A 1 22.52 59.74 2.50
N LYS A 2 22.70 58.46 2.86
CA LYS A 2 21.73 57.34 2.91
C LYS A 2 21.13 56.75 1.62
N ASN A 3 21.46 55.47 1.45
CA ASN A 3 20.92 54.44 0.55
C ASN A 3 19.51 53.96 0.95
N TYR A 4 18.67 53.56 -0.01
CA TYR A 4 17.58 52.55 0.09
C TYR A 4 17.33 52.05 -1.35
N LEU A 5 17.64 50.84 -1.84
CA LEU A 5 17.40 49.46 -1.45
C LEU A 5 15.94 48.95 -1.67
N LYS A 6 15.79 48.05 -2.67
CA LYS A 6 14.83 46.90 -2.79
C LYS A 6 13.36 47.22 -3.17
N ILE A 7 12.55 46.47 -3.95
CA ILE A 7 12.45 45.09 -4.49
C ILE A 7 11.36 45.12 -5.63
N ALA A 8 11.65 44.66 -6.85
CA ALA A 8 11.15 43.47 -7.60
C ALA A 8 9.65 43.08 -7.53
N VAL A 9 9.03 42.86 -8.70
CA VAL A 9 8.06 41.75 -8.94
C VAL A 9 8.24 41.26 -10.38
N ALA A 10 8.97 40.16 -10.57
CA ALA A 10 8.90 39.37 -11.80
C ALA A 10 7.84 38.28 -11.56
N ALA A 11 6.70 38.38 -12.25
CA ALA A 11 5.67 37.36 -12.20
C ALA A 11 6.16 36.13 -12.99
N LEU A 12 6.74 35.15 -12.29
CA LEU A 12 6.94 33.83 -12.85
C LEU A 12 5.58 33.13 -12.94
N PHE A 13 5.07 32.98 -14.16
CA PHE A 13 3.98 32.06 -14.45
C PHE A 13 4.50 30.63 -14.26
N LEU A 14 4.18 30.02 -13.12
CA LEU A 14 4.34 28.58 -12.90
C LEU A 14 3.28 27.86 -13.72
N SER A 15 3.64 27.37 -14.90
CA SER A 15 2.81 26.42 -15.63
C SER A 15 2.86 25.07 -14.92
N THR A 16 1.86 24.76 -14.10
CA THR A 16 1.68 23.43 -13.53
C THR A 16 1.21 22.49 -14.64
N THR A 17 2.09 21.62 -15.13
CA THR A 17 1.67 20.49 -15.96
C THR A 17 0.99 19.46 -15.06
N VAL A 18 -0.33 19.32 -15.18
CA VAL A 18 -1.04 18.17 -14.60
C VAL A 18 -0.70 16.94 -15.44
N ALA A 19 0.11 16.03 -14.88
CA ALA A 19 0.30 14.71 -15.47
C ALA A 19 -0.99 13.91 -15.24
N MET A 20 -1.73 13.62 -16.30
CA MET A 20 -2.83 12.66 -16.23
C MET A 20 -2.22 11.25 -16.16
N ALA A 21 -2.49 10.54 -15.07
CA ALA A 21 -2.18 9.12 -14.98
C ALA A 21 -3.01 8.38 -16.04
N ASN A 22 -2.35 7.91 -17.09
CA ASN A 22 -2.98 7.09 -18.11
C ASN A 22 -3.17 5.68 -17.55
N ASP A 23 -4.40 5.35 -17.18
CA ASP A 23 -4.80 4.06 -16.59
C ASP A 23 -4.92 2.98 -17.70
N ASN A 24 -3.90 2.87 -18.56
CA ASN A 24 -3.79 1.80 -19.54
C ASN A 24 -3.33 0.53 -18.80
N LYS A 25 -4.28 -0.16 -18.16
CA LYS A 25 -4.06 -1.50 -17.62
C LYS A 25 -3.89 -2.51 -18.76
N THR A 26 -2.71 -2.54 -19.35
CA THR A 26 -2.21 -3.75 -20.01
C THR A 26 -2.25 -4.85 -18.95
N ASN A 27 -2.99 -5.95 -19.21
CA ASN A 27 -3.01 -7.14 -18.35
C ASN A 27 -1.67 -7.86 -18.50
N GLU A 28 -0.61 -7.24 -17.98
CA GLU A 28 0.70 -7.87 -17.87
C GLU A 28 0.60 -9.04 -16.90
N ALA A 29 1.27 -10.13 -17.24
CA ALA A 29 1.27 -11.32 -16.42
C ALA A 29 1.85 -11.00 -15.04
N LYS A 30 1.07 -11.28 -13.99
CA LYS A 30 1.50 -11.09 -12.61
C LYS A 30 2.75 -11.93 -12.32
N THR A 31 3.79 -11.27 -11.81
CA THR A 31 5.09 -11.84 -11.46
C THR A 31 5.05 -12.60 -10.12
N PHE A 32 4.01 -12.38 -9.32
CA PHE A 32 3.70 -13.15 -8.13
C PHE A 32 2.19 -13.37 -7.98
N LYS A 33 1.81 -14.40 -7.22
CA LYS A 33 0.44 -14.69 -6.81
C LYS A 33 0.25 -14.28 -5.36
N MET A 34 -0.95 -13.79 -5.06
CA MET A 34 -1.36 -13.45 -3.71
C MET A 34 -2.79 -13.93 -3.46
N SER A 35 -3.02 -14.50 -2.28
CA SER A 35 -4.35 -14.73 -1.74
C SER A 35 -4.41 -14.26 -0.29
N MET A 36 -5.59 -13.86 0.16
CA MET A 36 -5.81 -13.51 1.56
C MET A 36 -7.20 -13.91 2.03
N TYR A 37 -7.34 -14.10 3.33
CA TYR A 37 -8.64 -14.21 3.98
C TYR A 37 -8.58 -13.68 5.42
N PHE A 38 -9.75 -13.37 5.96
CA PHE A 38 -9.92 -12.99 7.35
C PHE A 38 -10.22 -14.19 8.23
N ASP A 39 -9.46 -14.36 9.31
CA ASP A 39 -9.80 -15.24 10.41
C ASP A 39 -10.46 -14.42 11.52
N SER A 40 -11.79 -14.41 11.56
CA SER A 40 -12.58 -13.63 12.53
C SER A 40 -12.39 -14.09 13.97
N ASN A 41 -12.07 -15.37 14.19
CA ASN A 41 -11.86 -15.91 15.53
C ASN A 41 -10.54 -15.44 16.12
N ALA A 42 -9.50 -15.31 15.27
CA ALA A 42 -8.18 -14.87 15.67
C ALA A 42 -7.93 -13.38 15.41
N GLU A 43 -8.94 -12.64 14.94
CA GLU A 43 -8.82 -11.25 14.48
C GLU A 43 -7.57 -10.99 13.63
N THR A 44 -7.32 -11.90 12.67
CA THR A 44 -6.07 -11.92 11.91
C THR A 44 -6.34 -12.01 10.42
N ILE A 45 -5.71 -11.15 9.62
CA ILE A 45 -5.65 -11.30 8.17
C ILE A 45 -4.51 -12.26 7.83
N LYS A 46 -4.81 -13.32 7.07
CA LYS A 46 -3.83 -14.30 6.62
C LYS A 46 -3.59 -14.09 5.13
N ALA A 47 -2.39 -13.64 4.79
CA ALA A 47 -1.98 -13.40 3.41
C ALA A 47 -0.89 -14.40 2.99
N PHE A 48 -1.03 -14.95 1.79
CA PHE A 48 -0.14 -15.95 1.21
C PHE A 48 0.41 -15.43 -0.11
N PHE A 49 1.70 -15.67 -0.33
CA PHE A 49 2.43 -15.18 -1.48
C PHE A 49 3.17 -16.33 -2.14
N GLU A 50 3.10 -16.40 -3.46
CA GLU A 50 3.90 -17.32 -4.26
C GLU A 50 4.60 -16.56 -5.38
N LYS A 51 5.90 -16.73 -5.53
CA LYS A 51 6.70 -16.11 -6.58
C LYS A 51 7.78 -17.04 -7.11
N GLN A 52 8.33 -16.70 -8.27
CA GLN A 52 9.54 -17.33 -8.77
C GLN A 52 10.79 -16.81 -8.03
N ALA A 53 11.87 -17.59 -8.11
CA ALA A 53 13.16 -17.17 -7.56
C ALA A 53 13.68 -15.90 -8.27
N GLY A 54 14.46 -15.10 -7.56
CA GLY A 54 15.23 -13.99 -8.15
C GLY A 54 14.74 -12.60 -7.83
N ASP A 55 13.47 -12.42 -7.50
CA ASP A 55 12.91 -11.13 -7.04
C ASP A 55 12.56 -11.14 -5.55
N TYR A 56 12.57 -9.97 -4.92
CA TYR A 56 12.09 -9.78 -3.55
C TYR A 56 10.59 -9.43 -3.56
N LEU A 57 9.92 -9.60 -2.42
CA LEU A 57 8.61 -8.98 -2.19
C LEU A 57 8.70 -8.08 -0.98
N ARG A 58 8.15 -6.88 -1.12
CA ARG A 58 7.87 -5.98 -0.03
C ARG A 58 6.38 -5.97 0.21
N VAL A 59 5.97 -6.37 1.41
CA VAL A 59 4.58 -6.41 1.84
C VAL A 59 4.40 -5.37 2.94
N ALA A 60 3.44 -4.46 2.78
CA ALA A 60 3.14 -3.42 3.75
C ALA A 60 1.63 -3.28 3.96
N ILE A 61 1.24 -2.91 5.19
CA ILE A 61 -0.11 -2.43 5.48
C ILE A 61 -0.04 -0.92 5.66
N LEU A 62 -0.92 -0.21 4.98
CA LEU A 62 -1.04 1.24 5.05
C LEU A 62 -2.39 1.60 5.66
N ASP A 63 -2.43 2.71 6.39
CA ASP A 63 -3.69 3.36 6.74
C ASP A 63 -4.22 4.23 5.59
N LYS A 64 -5.38 4.86 5.79
CA LYS A 64 -6.03 5.74 4.81
C LYS A 64 -5.21 6.98 4.42
N GLU A 65 -4.24 7.39 5.25
CA GLU A 65 -3.31 8.47 4.93
C GLU A 65 -2.07 7.98 4.16
N GLY A 66 -1.99 6.68 3.87
CA GLY A 66 -0.84 6.06 3.20
C GLY A 66 0.36 5.88 4.13
N ARG A 67 0.18 5.95 5.45
CA ARG A 67 1.27 5.70 6.42
C ARG A 67 1.43 4.20 6.62
N GLU A 68 2.67 3.73 6.59
CA GLU A 68 2.97 2.31 6.81
C GLU A 68 2.83 1.94 8.29
N LEU A 69 1.84 1.08 8.58
CA LEU A 69 1.65 0.51 9.91
C LEU A 69 2.58 -0.67 10.16
N THR A 70 2.83 -1.46 9.12
CA THR A 70 3.82 -2.55 9.15
C THR A 70 4.42 -2.78 7.77
N LYS A 71 5.63 -3.34 7.75
CA LYS A 71 6.32 -3.78 6.53
C LYS A 71 7.10 -5.06 6.79
N THR A 72 7.14 -5.93 5.79
CA THR A 72 7.90 -7.19 5.80
C THR A 72 8.51 -7.40 4.41
N TYR A 73 9.70 -7.99 4.37
CA TYR A 73 10.40 -8.32 3.14
C TYR A 73 10.58 -9.83 3.03
N PHE A 74 10.24 -10.38 1.88
CA PHE A 74 10.56 -11.76 1.48
C PHE A 74 11.67 -11.72 0.44
N GLY A 75 12.76 -12.43 0.73
CA GLY A 75 13.96 -12.45 -0.07
C GLY A 75 13.81 -13.25 -1.37
N LYS A 76 14.87 -13.22 -2.18
CA LYS A 76 14.90 -13.86 -3.50
C LYS A 76 14.64 -15.37 -3.49
N LYS A 77 14.92 -16.03 -2.36
CA LYS A 77 14.77 -17.48 -2.17
C LYS A 77 13.45 -17.88 -1.50
N ASP A 78 12.69 -16.90 -0.99
CA ASP A 78 11.41 -17.15 -0.33
C ASP A 78 10.33 -17.28 -1.41
N LEU A 79 10.16 -18.50 -1.93
CA LEU A 79 9.23 -18.76 -3.05
C LEU A 79 7.77 -18.79 -2.60
N LYS A 80 7.54 -19.23 -1.36
CA LYS A 80 6.23 -19.28 -0.71
C LYS A 80 6.36 -18.64 0.65
N SER A 81 5.50 -17.69 0.93
CA SER A 81 5.54 -16.93 2.18
C SER A 81 4.13 -16.68 2.70
N ARG A 82 4.04 -16.52 4.02
CA ARG A 82 2.80 -16.21 4.71
C ARG A 82 3.02 -15.06 5.66
N LEU A 83 2.05 -14.16 5.72
CA LEU A 83 1.98 -13.09 6.70
C LEU A 83 0.66 -13.23 7.47
N ASN A 84 0.77 -13.22 8.79
CA ASN A 84 -0.37 -13.11 9.70
C ASN A 84 -0.35 -11.70 10.25
N PHE A 85 -1.36 -10.91 9.91
CA PHE A 85 -1.50 -9.56 10.42
C PHE A 85 -2.60 -9.54 11.47
N ASP A 86 -2.19 -9.42 12.72
CA ASP A 86 -3.11 -9.20 13.84
C ASP A 86 -3.71 -7.79 13.70
N ILE A 87 -5.03 -7.73 13.56
CA ILE A 87 -5.75 -6.48 13.45
C ILE A 87 -6.44 -6.09 14.74
N SER A 88 -6.38 -6.88 15.82
CA SER A 88 -7.14 -6.67 17.07
C SER A 88 -7.05 -5.25 17.64
N MET A 89 -5.91 -4.60 17.48
CA MET A 89 -5.67 -3.24 17.97
C MET A 89 -5.93 -2.12 16.94
N LEU A 90 -6.34 -2.46 15.71
CA LEU A 90 -6.69 -1.47 14.70
C LEU A 90 -8.12 -0.96 14.89
N ALA A 91 -8.29 0.35 14.71
CA ALA A 91 -9.60 0.96 14.67
C ALA A 91 -10.41 0.51 13.44
N ASP A 92 -11.72 0.71 13.51
CA ASP A 92 -12.58 0.62 12.33
C ASP A 92 -12.13 1.67 11.29
N GLY A 93 -12.07 1.28 10.02
CA GLY A 93 -11.55 2.15 8.98
C GLY A 93 -11.09 1.42 7.72
N GLU A 94 -10.48 2.19 6.84
CA GLU A 94 -9.94 1.73 5.56
C GLU A 94 -8.41 1.61 5.65
N TYR A 95 -7.91 0.50 5.12
CA TYR A 95 -6.51 0.12 5.10
C TYR A 95 -6.17 -0.47 3.73
N VAL A 96 -4.88 -0.55 3.42
CA VAL A 96 -4.40 -1.12 2.16
C VAL A 96 -3.30 -2.13 2.43
N LEU A 97 -3.44 -3.35 1.92
CA LEU A 97 -2.31 -4.26 1.76
C LEU A 97 -1.62 -3.95 0.43
N LYS A 98 -0.41 -3.41 0.51
CA LYS A 98 0.45 -3.14 -0.64
C LYS A 98 1.55 -4.18 -0.74
N VAL A 99 1.64 -4.82 -1.89
CA VAL A 99 2.69 -5.79 -2.22
C VAL A 99 3.42 -5.30 -3.45
N SER A 100 4.74 -5.21 -3.36
CA SER A 100 5.57 -4.67 -4.44
C SER A 100 6.86 -5.47 -4.62
N ASN A 101 7.34 -5.51 -5.85
CA ASN A 101 8.68 -5.95 -6.20
C ASN A 101 9.32 -4.95 -7.17
N SER A 102 10.34 -5.37 -7.92
CA SER A 102 11.01 -4.51 -8.89
C SER A 102 10.18 -4.19 -10.15
N GLN A 103 9.14 -4.98 -10.43
CA GLN A 103 8.39 -4.97 -11.69
C GLN A 103 6.96 -4.48 -11.53
N GLU A 104 6.31 -4.78 -10.40
CA GLU A 104 4.91 -4.46 -10.19
C GLU A 104 4.57 -4.13 -8.74
N THR A 105 3.42 -3.48 -8.58
CA THR A 105 2.74 -3.25 -7.29
C THR A 105 1.30 -3.72 -7.38
N ILE A 106 0.84 -4.44 -6.37
CA ILE A 106 -0.55 -4.85 -6.17
C ILE A 106 -1.02 -4.25 -4.85
N GLU A 107 -2.16 -3.57 -4.89
CA GLU A 107 -2.84 -3.03 -3.71
C GLU A 107 -4.18 -3.74 -3.54
N ARG A 108 -4.55 -3.98 -2.27
CA ARG A 108 -5.82 -4.59 -1.87
C ARG A 108 -6.41 -3.76 -0.75
N ASP A 109 -7.60 -3.24 -1.00
CA ASP A 109 -8.34 -2.49 0.00
C ASP A 109 -8.82 -3.43 1.10
N ILE A 110 -8.78 -2.96 2.33
CA ILE A 110 -9.17 -3.68 3.53
C ILE A 110 -10.07 -2.75 4.32
N LYS A 111 -11.35 -3.11 4.46
CA LYS A 111 -12.29 -2.34 5.28
C LYS A 111 -12.61 -3.08 6.56
N ILE A 112 -12.16 -2.53 7.68
CA ILE A 112 -12.44 -3.04 9.02
C ILE A 112 -13.67 -2.33 9.55
N GLY A 113 -14.68 -3.09 9.97
CA GLY A 113 -15.85 -2.54 10.63
C GLY A 113 -16.38 -3.47 11.71
N THR A 114 -16.96 -2.89 12.75
CA THR A 114 -17.55 -3.63 13.86
C THR A 114 -19.08 -3.56 13.79
N SER A 115 -19.73 -4.71 13.71
CA SER A 115 -21.16 -4.87 14.01
C SER A 115 -21.31 -5.35 15.47
N PRO A 116 -22.50 -5.29 16.11
CA PRO A 116 -22.65 -5.64 17.52
C PRO A 116 -22.05 -7.01 17.87
N GLY A 117 -20.88 -7.01 18.52
CA GLY A 117 -20.14 -8.21 18.91
C GLY A 117 -19.40 -8.97 17.80
N VAL A 118 -19.37 -8.47 16.56
CA VAL A 118 -18.73 -9.15 15.41
C VAL A 118 -17.88 -8.19 14.61
N ARG A 119 -16.60 -8.53 14.44
CA ARG A 119 -15.70 -7.82 13.54
C ARG A 119 -15.85 -8.33 12.12
N ASN A 120 -15.94 -7.42 11.15
CA ASN A 120 -16.16 -7.72 9.75
C ASN A 120 -15.01 -7.16 8.90
N LEU A 121 -14.69 -7.88 7.82
CA LEU A 121 -13.70 -7.49 6.83
C LEU A 121 -14.23 -7.69 5.42
N SER A 122 -13.92 -6.74 4.53
CA SER A 122 -14.16 -6.84 3.10
C SER A 122 -12.92 -6.44 2.32
N PHE A 123 -12.73 -7.10 1.16
CA PHE A 123 -11.55 -7.01 0.28
C PHE A 123 -11.96 -6.86 -1.19
#